data_AF-A0A409X594-F1
#
_entry.id   AF-A0A409X594-F1
#
_cell.length_a   1.000
_cell.length_b   1.000
_cell.length_c   1.000
_cell.angle_alpha   90.00
_cell.angle_beta   90.00
_cell.angle_gamma   90.00
#
_symmetry.space_group_name_H-M   'P 1'
#
loop_
_entity.id
_entity.type
_entity.pdbx_description
1 polymer ?
#
loop_
_entity_poly.entity_id
_entity_poly.type
_entity_poly.pdbx_seq_one_letter_code
_entity_poly.pdbx_strand_id
1 'polypeptide(L)'
;MCPDSYKPDRNAILDNDVVYYSPNSTAIVPVPAVKDANRYRFERRDCDFFRFVQPQWWTEAYGWISFVPVDRVSPNGYFEPLQRSSAVAVHNKQNEFLGWGLAEGVSAEWVKLEDEMFSLYFVLAKRLQWKPPIKPTPVHFLGPHKLHKQKPAALHHISRCRQWMSMWIGLLSYTIAVTQSRRNANQDRNEWVIYAAKQGIPQTTLDRIKASVVCSTECRRAGVFLDWLSTDKDQPSIQWFMEFKVPVWFPWTERHYTFHQAEPKPFAPSFSPSEMARCLRQPGSTGCTACKEPEQGPAIQPKLPVLTLPQPQPPIVSPDTASSSSQGGLPIPAKVTPRPPQGHKGNRFLTEVQEAHLALLPWKAHFAALAEKNQCKEAKETAVERQKRLDVAKRPSRKPGNRYKFFLWDWNKDGTE
;
A
#
# COMPACT_ATOMS: atom_id res chain seq x y z
N MET A 1 9.52 -42.00 6.62
CA MET A 1 8.78 -40.77 6.95
C MET A 1 8.32 -40.17 5.65
N CYS A 2 7.05 -40.38 5.28
CA CYS A 2 6.46 -39.67 4.14
C CYS A 2 6.21 -38.23 4.59
N PRO A 3 6.57 -37.21 3.79
CA PRO A 3 6.21 -35.84 4.09
C PRO A 3 4.68 -35.74 4.14
N ASP A 4 4.18 -35.12 5.20
CA ASP A 4 2.76 -34.90 5.46
C ASP A 4 2.02 -34.47 4.20
N SER A 5 0.81 -35.01 4.02
CA SER A 5 -0.09 -34.77 2.90
C SER A 5 -0.43 -33.29 2.76
N TYR A 6 0.43 -32.56 2.04
CA TYR A 6 0.23 -31.18 1.66
C TYR A 6 -1.08 -31.08 0.88
N LYS A 7 -2.10 -30.45 1.47
CA LYS A 7 -3.33 -30.10 0.76
C LYS A 7 -3.04 -28.83 -0.04
N PRO A 8 -2.88 -28.90 -1.37
CA PRO A 8 -2.52 -27.74 -2.19
C PRO A 8 -3.61 -26.64 -2.21
N ASP A 9 -4.79 -26.90 -1.63
CA ASP A 9 -5.99 -26.11 -1.88
C ASP A 9 -6.12 -24.84 -1.02
N ARG A 10 -5.45 -24.73 0.13
CA ARG A 10 -5.74 -23.59 1.05
C ARG A 10 -4.88 -22.36 0.80
N ASN A 11 -3.73 -22.54 0.18
CA ASN A 11 -2.72 -21.48 -0.02
C ASN A 11 -2.70 -20.95 -1.45
N ALA A 12 -3.59 -21.45 -2.31
CA ALA A 12 -3.64 -21.09 -3.71
C ALA A 12 -5.03 -20.59 -4.11
N ILE A 13 -5.07 -19.66 -5.06
CA ILE A 13 -6.29 -19.17 -5.69
C ILE A 13 -6.14 -19.30 -7.21
N LEU A 14 -7.24 -19.58 -7.90
CA LEU A 14 -7.29 -19.65 -9.36
C LEU A 14 -8.05 -18.44 -9.88
N ASP A 15 -7.43 -17.64 -10.75
CA ASP A 15 -8.03 -16.49 -11.39
C ASP A 15 -7.60 -16.44 -12.87
N ASN A 16 -8.56 -16.39 -13.79
CA ASN A 16 -8.31 -16.38 -15.24
C ASN A 16 -7.29 -17.44 -15.70
N ASP A 17 -7.48 -18.69 -15.25
CA ASP A 17 -6.61 -19.84 -15.51
C ASP A 17 -5.18 -19.75 -14.95
N VAL A 18 -4.86 -18.70 -14.19
CA VAL A 18 -3.58 -18.54 -13.50
C VAL A 18 -3.74 -18.92 -12.04
N VAL A 19 -2.87 -19.81 -11.57
CA VAL A 19 -2.73 -20.12 -10.14
C VAL A 19 -1.92 -19.03 -9.49
N TYR A 20 -2.41 -18.46 -8.40
CA TYR A 20 -1.63 -17.61 -7.52
C TYR A 20 -1.43 -18.33 -6.20
N TYR A 21 -0.18 -18.43 -5.78
CA TYR A 21 0.21 -19.16 -4.58
C TYR A 21 0.71 -18.22 -3.50
N SER A 22 0.43 -18.56 -2.24
CA SER A 22 0.86 -17.84 -1.06
C SER A 22 1.53 -18.78 -0.07
N PRO A 23 2.79 -18.54 0.33
CA PRO A 23 3.51 -19.41 1.26
C PRO A 23 3.09 -19.21 2.73
N ASN A 24 2.45 -18.09 3.06
CA ASN A 24 2.21 -17.67 4.45
C ASN A 24 0.79 -17.16 4.72
N SER A 25 -0.15 -17.40 3.81
CA SER A 25 -1.54 -16.99 3.95
C SER A 25 -2.48 -17.99 3.28
N THR A 26 -3.53 -18.35 4.02
CA THR A 26 -4.66 -19.17 3.57
C THR A 26 -5.87 -18.33 3.16
N ALA A 27 -5.72 -16.99 3.15
CA ALA A 27 -6.84 -16.10 2.86
C ALA A 27 -7.17 -16.13 1.36
N ILE A 28 -8.45 -16.34 1.07
CA ILE A 28 -9.00 -16.22 -0.28
C ILE A 28 -9.24 -14.74 -0.55
N VAL A 29 -8.45 -14.18 -1.47
CA VAL A 29 -8.47 -12.76 -1.83
C VAL A 29 -8.68 -12.62 -3.34
N PRO A 30 -9.41 -11.59 -3.80
CA PRO A 30 -9.50 -11.32 -5.23
C PRO A 30 -8.13 -10.89 -5.77
N VAL A 31 -7.77 -11.38 -6.96
CA VAL A 31 -6.54 -10.92 -7.63
C VAL A 31 -6.71 -9.45 -8.00
N PRO A 32 -5.81 -8.55 -7.58
CA PRO A 32 -5.96 -7.13 -7.84
C PRO A 32 -5.81 -6.82 -9.32
N ALA A 33 -6.66 -5.94 -9.85
CA ALA A 33 -6.42 -5.35 -11.16
C ALA A 33 -5.09 -4.60 -11.16
N VAL A 34 -4.32 -4.73 -12.25
CA VAL A 34 -3.09 -3.96 -12.44
C VAL A 34 -3.47 -2.48 -12.53
N LYS A 35 -2.89 -1.68 -11.62
CA LYS A 35 -3.14 -0.24 -11.52
C LYS A 35 -1.88 0.51 -11.92
N ASP A 36 -2.07 1.64 -12.59
CA ASP A 36 -0.98 2.57 -12.88
C ASP A 36 -0.22 2.95 -11.59
N ALA A 37 1.10 2.75 -11.61
CA ALA A 37 2.00 3.06 -10.51
C ALA A 37 2.20 4.58 -10.33
N ASN A 38 1.95 5.38 -11.38
CA ASN A 38 2.15 6.82 -11.36
C ASN A 38 0.91 7.59 -10.89
N ARG A 39 -0.26 6.94 -10.82
CA ARG A 39 -1.51 7.59 -10.43
C ARG A 39 -1.64 7.69 -8.91
N TYR A 40 -1.69 8.90 -8.38
CA TYR A 40 -1.98 9.17 -6.96
C TYR A 40 -3.31 8.55 -6.51
N ARG A 41 -3.26 7.71 -5.46
CA ARG A 41 -4.40 6.89 -4.99
C ARG A 41 -5.11 7.45 -3.77
N PHE A 42 -4.54 8.46 -3.11
CA PHE A 42 -5.03 8.95 -1.83
C PHE A 42 -5.77 10.28 -1.96
N GLU A 43 -6.47 10.55 -3.08
CA GLU A 43 -7.22 11.79 -3.21
C GLU A 43 -8.21 11.96 -2.05
N ARG A 44 -8.40 13.18 -1.54
CA ARG A 44 -9.23 13.45 -0.34
C ARG A 44 -10.63 12.83 -0.42
N ARG A 45 -11.26 12.92 -1.59
CA ARG A 45 -12.60 12.35 -1.87
C ARG A 45 -12.62 10.82 -1.76
N ASP A 46 -11.46 10.20 -1.98
CA ASP A 46 -11.24 8.77 -2.16
C ASP A 46 -10.51 8.13 -0.97
N CYS A 47 -10.22 8.91 0.08
CA CYS A 47 -9.57 8.45 1.32
C CYS A 47 -10.49 7.55 2.13
N ASP A 48 -10.64 6.31 1.68
CA ASP A 48 -11.39 5.25 2.32
C ASP A 48 -10.43 4.10 2.65
N PHE A 49 -10.24 3.86 3.95
CA PHE A 49 -9.33 2.85 4.48
C PHE A 49 -9.62 1.45 3.91
N PHE A 50 -10.89 1.10 3.73
CA PHE A 50 -11.29 -0.24 3.26
C PHE A 50 -10.83 -0.55 1.84
N ARG A 51 -10.43 0.47 1.06
CA ARG A 51 -9.85 0.28 -0.28
C ARG A 51 -8.41 -0.22 -0.24
N PHE A 52 -7.75 -0.14 0.91
CA PHE A 52 -6.32 -0.39 1.07
C PHE A 52 -6.01 -1.54 2.03
N VAL A 53 -7.04 -2.23 2.54
CA VAL A 53 -6.88 -3.45 3.36
C VAL A 53 -6.79 -4.72 2.53
N GLN A 54 -7.11 -4.65 1.24
CA GLN A 54 -6.92 -5.75 0.30
C GLN A 54 -5.48 -5.75 -0.22
N PRO A 55 -4.87 -6.92 -0.42
CA PRO A 55 -3.56 -7.02 -1.06
C PRO A 55 -3.54 -6.27 -2.39
N GLN A 56 -2.41 -5.71 -2.78
CA GLN A 56 -2.23 -5.02 -4.06
C GLN A 56 -0.95 -5.51 -4.73
N TRP A 57 -0.86 -5.36 -6.06
CA TRP A 57 0.40 -5.51 -6.77
C TRP A 57 1.47 -4.57 -6.20
N TRP A 58 2.63 -5.14 -5.93
CA TRP A 58 3.79 -4.39 -5.49
C TRP A 58 4.21 -3.40 -6.57
N THR A 59 4.55 -2.20 -6.13
CA THR A 59 5.19 -1.17 -6.94
C THR A 59 6.10 -0.38 -6.02
N GLU A 60 7.15 0.24 -6.54
CA GLU A 60 8.06 1.08 -5.74
C GLU A 60 7.29 2.14 -4.92
N ALA A 61 6.30 2.80 -5.56
CA ALA A 61 5.55 3.90 -4.95
C ALA A 61 4.55 3.47 -3.86
N TYR A 62 3.99 2.26 -3.98
CA TYR A 62 2.87 1.78 -3.13
C TYR A 62 3.15 0.47 -2.39
N GLY A 63 4.35 -0.10 -2.50
CA GLY A 63 4.73 -1.36 -1.85
C GLY A 63 4.50 -1.35 -0.34
N TRP A 64 4.62 -0.17 0.29
CA TRP A 64 4.34 0.03 1.71
C TRP A 64 2.88 -0.25 2.11
N ILE A 65 1.92 -0.21 1.18
CA ILE A 65 0.51 -0.51 1.48
C ILE A 65 0.36 -1.94 2.01
N SER A 66 1.26 -2.86 1.63
CA SER A 66 1.22 -4.23 2.13
C SER A 66 1.40 -4.33 3.65
N PHE A 67 1.97 -3.29 4.28
CA PHE A 67 2.16 -3.17 5.72
C PHE A 67 0.98 -2.51 6.44
N VAL A 68 -0.07 -2.08 5.74
CA VAL A 68 -1.25 -1.49 6.40
C VAL A 68 -1.91 -2.57 7.28
N PRO A 69 -2.14 -2.30 8.59
CA PRO A 69 -2.81 -3.23 9.47
C PRO A 69 -4.27 -3.39 9.06
N VAL A 70 -4.74 -4.63 8.96
CA VAL A 70 -6.13 -4.98 8.61
C VAL A 70 -6.99 -5.09 9.86
N ASP A 71 -6.39 -5.55 10.95
CA ASP A 71 -7.08 -5.62 12.23
C ASP A 71 -7.32 -4.23 12.82
N ARG A 72 -8.33 -4.14 13.68
CA ARG A 72 -8.55 -2.91 14.44
C ARG A 72 -7.33 -2.67 15.31
N VAL A 73 -6.63 -1.58 15.02
CA VAL A 73 -5.52 -1.10 15.86
C VAL A 73 -6.06 -0.91 17.26
N SER A 74 -5.53 -1.71 18.20
CA SER A 74 -5.84 -1.51 19.61
C SER A 74 -5.38 -0.10 19.97
N PRO A 75 -6.27 0.77 20.42
CA PRO A 75 -5.92 2.15 20.70
C PRO A 75 -5.19 2.24 22.06
N ASN A 76 -4.22 1.39 22.37
CA ASN A 76 -3.48 1.42 23.63
C ASN A 76 -2.04 1.94 23.42
N GLY A 77 -1.38 2.30 24.51
CA GLY A 77 0.01 2.75 24.50
C GLY A 77 0.22 3.98 23.60
N TYR A 78 0.96 3.83 22.51
CA TYR A 78 1.22 4.93 21.57
C TYR A 78 -0.05 5.53 20.95
N PHE A 79 -1.07 4.68 20.71
CA PHE A 79 -2.31 5.05 20.02
C PHE A 79 -3.46 5.40 20.98
N GLU A 80 -3.19 5.60 22.27
CA GLU A 80 -4.18 5.99 23.28
C GLU A 80 -5.06 7.20 22.89
N PRO A 81 -4.56 8.27 22.25
CA PRO A 81 -5.40 9.38 21.82
C PRO A 81 -6.56 8.96 20.89
N LEU A 82 -6.42 7.84 20.18
CA LEU A 82 -7.46 7.29 19.30
C LEU A 82 -8.60 6.60 20.07
N GLN A 83 -8.45 6.32 21.38
CA GLN A 83 -9.53 5.78 22.23
C GLN A 83 -10.67 6.78 22.41
N ARG A 84 -10.32 8.06 22.52
CA ARG A 84 -11.25 9.16 22.78
C ARG A 84 -12.05 9.55 21.53
N SER A 85 -12.47 8.57 20.75
CA SER A 85 -13.15 8.73 19.46
C SER A 85 -14.69 8.77 19.57
N SER A 86 -15.24 9.18 20.73
CA SER A 86 -16.69 9.32 20.90
C SER A 86 -17.16 10.69 20.39
N ALA A 87 -18.36 10.72 19.81
CA ALA A 87 -18.99 11.97 19.40
C ALA A 87 -19.67 12.64 20.61
N VAL A 88 -19.26 13.86 20.92
CA VAL A 88 -19.84 14.71 21.97
C VAL A 88 -20.60 15.88 21.37
N ALA A 89 -21.57 16.42 22.10
CA ALA A 89 -22.25 17.64 21.74
C ALA A 89 -21.34 18.83 22.05
N VAL A 90 -20.98 19.59 21.03
CA VAL A 90 -20.10 20.76 21.14
C VAL A 90 -20.97 22.01 21.22
N HIS A 91 -20.68 22.85 22.22
CA HIS A 91 -21.37 24.11 22.46
C HIS A 91 -20.38 25.28 22.38
N ASN A 92 -20.86 26.47 22.05
CA ASN A 92 -20.04 27.69 22.11
C ASN A 92 -19.98 28.26 23.54
N LYS A 93 -19.31 29.41 23.72
CA LYS A 93 -19.19 30.08 25.02
C LYS A 93 -20.53 30.56 25.60
N GLN A 94 -21.53 30.74 24.74
CA GLN A 94 -22.90 31.11 25.07
C GLN A 94 -23.80 29.88 25.33
N ASN A 95 -23.20 28.69 25.40
CA ASN A 95 -23.90 27.41 25.58
C ASN A 95 -24.86 27.05 24.42
N GLU A 96 -24.68 27.63 23.25
CA GLU A 96 -25.44 27.30 22.05
C GLU A 96 -24.84 26.06 21.38
N PHE A 97 -25.72 25.14 20.97
CA PHE A 97 -25.31 23.89 20.32
C PHE A 97 -24.76 24.14 18.90
N LEU A 98 -23.49 23.81 18.68
CA LEU A 98 -22.81 23.95 17.39
C LEU A 98 -22.88 22.67 16.53
N GLY A 99 -23.00 21.50 17.17
CA GLY A 99 -23.03 20.21 16.48
C GLY A 99 -22.40 19.08 17.28
N TRP A 100 -22.32 17.90 16.66
CA TRP A 100 -21.64 16.73 17.18
C TRP A 100 -20.24 16.59 16.57
N GLY A 101 -19.24 16.32 17.40
CA GLY A 101 -17.85 16.18 16.96
C GLY A 101 -16.97 15.50 18.01
N LEU A 102 -15.64 15.51 17.80
CA LEU A 102 -14.69 15.12 18.84
C LEU A 102 -14.72 16.13 19.99
N ALA A 103 -14.38 15.67 21.20
CA ALA A 103 -14.18 16.56 22.34
C ALA A 103 -13.04 17.55 22.07
N GLU A 104 -13.07 18.68 22.78
CA GLU A 104 -12.05 19.71 22.68
C GLU A 104 -10.66 19.11 22.96
N GLY A 105 -9.65 19.54 22.20
CA GLY A 105 -8.27 19.03 22.29
C GLY A 105 -8.03 17.67 21.61
N VAL A 106 -9.00 16.77 21.54
CA VAL A 106 -8.78 15.40 21.00
C VAL A 106 -8.34 15.41 19.54
N SER A 107 -8.93 16.28 18.71
CA SER A 107 -8.51 16.40 17.31
C SER A 107 -7.07 16.88 17.17
N ALA A 108 -6.60 17.76 18.07
CA ALA A 108 -5.22 18.24 18.08
C ALA A 108 -4.24 17.13 18.51
N GLU A 109 -4.64 16.26 19.44
CA GLU A 109 -3.83 15.09 19.81
C GLU A 109 -3.68 14.09 18.66
N TRP A 110 -4.71 13.92 17.83
CA TRP A 110 -4.61 13.08 16.63
C TRP A 110 -3.63 13.67 15.62
N VAL A 111 -3.67 14.99 15.41
CA VAL A 111 -2.71 15.68 14.54
C VAL A 111 -1.29 15.55 15.09
N LYS A 112 -1.10 15.75 16.40
CA LYS A 112 0.20 15.54 17.05
C LYS A 112 0.73 14.12 16.84
N LEU A 113 -0.13 13.11 16.97
CA LEU A 113 0.23 11.71 16.74
C LEU A 113 0.67 11.46 15.28
N GLU A 114 -0.05 12.04 14.31
CA GLU A 114 0.35 12.03 12.90
C GLU A 114 1.71 12.71 12.68
N ASP A 115 1.93 13.88 13.28
CA ASP A 115 3.17 14.65 13.14
C ASP A 115 4.37 13.90 13.73
N GLU A 116 4.21 13.21 14.86
CA GLU A 116 5.24 12.36 15.46
C GLU A 116 5.60 11.19 14.54
N MET A 117 4.60 10.47 13.99
CA MET A 117 4.83 9.40 13.02
C MET A 117 5.51 9.91 11.75
N PHE A 118 5.06 11.05 11.23
CA PHE A 118 5.62 11.68 10.05
C PHE A 118 7.08 12.11 10.27
N SER A 119 7.37 12.69 11.43
CA SER A 119 8.72 13.13 11.79
C SER A 119 9.69 11.94 11.84
N LEU A 120 9.29 10.84 12.49
CA LEU A 120 10.10 9.63 12.52
C LEU A 120 10.28 9.04 11.12
N TYR A 121 9.19 8.92 10.35
CA TYR A 121 9.25 8.48 8.96
C TYR A 121 10.26 9.32 8.15
N PHE A 122 10.20 10.64 8.27
CA PHE A 122 11.07 11.55 7.52
C PHE A 122 12.55 11.38 7.89
N VAL A 123 12.84 11.24 9.19
CA VAL A 123 14.19 10.96 9.70
C VAL A 123 14.75 9.67 9.11
N LEU A 124 13.96 8.59 9.11
CA LEU A 124 14.37 7.29 8.57
C LEU A 124 14.48 7.32 7.04
N ALA A 125 13.53 7.93 6.34
CA ALA A 125 13.56 8.07 4.89
C ALA A 125 14.81 8.84 4.41
N LYS A 126 15.19 9.90 5.13
CA LYS A 126 16.43 10.65 4.86
C LYS A 126 17.67 9.77 4.98
N ARG A 127 17.72 8.89 5.98
CA ARG A 127 18.82 7.92 6.17
C ARG A 127 18.94 6.96 5.00
N LEU A 128 17.81 6.50 4.48
CA LEU A 128 17.76 5.51 3.40
C LEU A 128 18.22 6.06 2.06
N GLN A 129 18.32 7.38 1.89
CA GLN A 129 18.59 8.04 0.60
C GLN A 129 17.70 7.51 -0.54
N TRP A 130 16.51 7.02 -0.18
CA TRP A 130 15.63 6.33 -1.10
C TRP A 130 14.61 7.32 -1.66
N LYS A 131 14.20 7.09 -2.91
CA LYS A 131 13.04 7.76 -3.50
C LYS A 131 11.83 7.53 -2.59
N PRO A 132 11.26 8.60 -2.03
CA PRO A 132 10.25 8.44 -1.01
C PRO A 132 8.99 7.81 -1.64
N PRO A 133 8.38 6.82 -0.97
CA PRO A 133 7.09 6.30 -1.40
C PRO A 133 6.03 7.41 -1.41
N ILE A 134 4.97 7.21 -2.21
CA ILE A 134 3.84 8.13 -2.23
C ILE A 134 3.12 8.02 -0.89
N LYS A 135 3.07 9.14 -0.15
CA LYS A 135 2.55 9.23 1.21
C LYS A 135 1.01 9.22 1.21
N PRO A 136 0.36 8.70 2.25
CA PRO A 136 -1.09 8.86 2.40
C PRO A 136 -1.45 10.32 2.64
N THR A 137 -2.70 10.67 2.34
CA THR A 137 -3.23 11.99 2.67
C THR A 137 -3.23 12.18 4.19
N PRO A 138 -2.69 13.29 4.70
CA PRO A 138 -2.77 13.61 6.12
C PRO A 138 -4.20 13.60 6.69
N VAL A 139 -4.37 13.07 7.89
CA VAL A 139 -5.61 12.98 8.66
C VAL A 139 -6.16 14.37 8.92
N HIS A 140 -5.33 15.37 9.17
CA HIS A 140 -5.82 16.74 9.35
C HIS A 140 -6.60 17.26 8.13
N PHE A 141 -6.26 16.83 6.91
CA PHE A 141 -7.04 17.18 5.70
C PHE A 141 -8.38 16.45 5.60
N LEU A 142 -8.57 15.35 6.33
CA LEU A 142 -9.89 14.70 6.46
C LEU A 142 -10.83 15.52 7.34
N GLY A 143 -10.27 16.37 8.20
CA GLY A 143 -11.01 17.32 9.04
C GLY A 143 -11.58 16.68 10.32
N PRO A 144 -10.78 16.04 11.19
CA PRO A 144 -11.26 15.38 12.40
C PRO A 144 -12.00 16.34 13.36
N HIS A 145 -11.74 17.65 13.28
CA HIS A 145 -12.42 18.70 14.05
C HIS A 145 -13.81 19.07 13.51
N LYS A 146 -14.23 18.52 12.35
CA LYS A 146 -15.48 18.89 11.69
C LYS A 146 -16.70 18.51 12.53
N LEU A 147 -17.57 19.49 12.78
CA LEU A 147 -18.85 19.28 13.43
C LEU A 147 -19.93 18.82 12.44
N HIS A 148 -20.87 18.01 12.92
CA HIS A 148 -22.00 17.49 12.15
C HIS A 148 -23.31 17.74 12.89
N LYS A 149 -24.39 18.00 12.15
CA LYS A 149 -25.72 18.22 12.75
C LYS A 149 -26.26 16.98 13.47
N GLN A 150 -25.89 15.79 13.00
CA GLN A 150 -26.39 14.51 13.51
C GLN A 150 -25.25 13.70 14.16
N LYS A 151 -25.51 13.11 15.33
CA LYS A 151 -24.54 12.28 16.06
C LYS A 151 -24.03 11.07 15.24
N PRO A 152 -24.88 10.30 14.52
CA PRO A 152 -24.40 9.18 13.69
C PRO A 152 -23.43 9.62 12.58
N ALA A 153 -23.69 10.77 11.95
CA ALA A 153 -22.80 11.32 10.92
C ALA A 153 -21.42 11.70 11.49
N ALA A 154 -21.40 12.29 12.70
CA ALA A 154 -20.16 12.57 13.42
C ALA A 154 -19.40 11.29 13.74
N LEU A 155 -20.05 10.28 14.31
CA LEU A 155 -19.43 8.98 14.63
C LEU A 155 -18.83 8.31 13.40
N HIS A 156 -19.55 8.30 12.28
CA HIS A 156 -19.06 7.74 11.02
C HIS A 156 -17.83 8.51 10.51
N HIS A 157 -17.87 9.85 10.53
CA HIS A 157 -16.74 10.70 10.14
C HIS A 157 -15.50 10.47 11.02
N ILE A 158 -15.70 10.43 12.34
CA ILE A 158 -14.64 10.19 13.33
C ILE A 158 -14.02 8.81 13.11
N SER A 159 -14.85 7.77 12.93
CA SER A 159 -14.38 6.41 12.64
C SER A 159 -13.53 6.37 11.37
N ARG A 160 -13.96 7.04 10.29
CA ARG A 160 -13.19 7.12 9.03
C ARG A 160 -11.84 7.79 9.24
N CYS A 161 -11.79 8.92 9.96
CA CYS A 161 -10.53 9.60 10.26
C CYS A 161 -9.60 8.72 11.11
N ARG A 162 -10.15 8.03 12.12
CA ARG A 162 -9.39 7.11 12.98
C ARG A 162 -8.80 5.95 12.19
N GLN A 163 -9.61 5.31 11.34
CA GLN A 163 -9.16 4.18 10.52
C GLN A 163 -8.07 4.59 9.54
N TRP A 164 -8.12 5.83 9.03
CA TRP A 164 -7.10 6.34 8.12
C TRP A 164 -5.71 6.46 8.77
N MET A 165 -5.60 6.56 10.11
CA MET A 165 -4.30 6.46 10.81
C MET A 165 -3.56 5.16 10.50
N SER A 166 -4.28 4.07 10.18
CA SER A 166 -3.69 2.80 9.77
C SER A 166 -2.81 2.91 8.52
N MET A 167 -3.11 3.86 7.63
CA MET A 167 -2.27 4.12 6.46
C MET A 167 -0.89 4.66 6.88
N TRP A 168 -0.85 5.58 7.84
CA TRP A 168 0.41 6.09 8.39
C TRP A 168 1.18 5.02 9.16
N ILE A 169 0.47 4.16 9.90
CA ILE A 169 1.07 2.99 10.56
C ILE A 169 1.75 2.09 9.52
N GLY A 170 1.06 1.75 8.43
CA GLY A 170 1.64 0.93 7.36
C GLY A 170 2.89 1.55 6.73
N LEU A 171 2.85 2.85 6.42
CA LEU A 171 4.00 3.57 5.86
C LEU A 171 5.21 3.53 6.81
N LEU A 172 5.00 3.81 8.09
CA LEU A 172 6.06 3.82 9.09
C LEU A 172 6.61 2.41 9.35
N SER A 173 5.74 1.41 9.49
CA SER A 173 6.11 -0.01 9.62
C SER A 173 7.02 -0.45 8.49
N TYR A 174 6.63 -0.16 7.25
CA TYR A 174 7.43 -0.48 6.08
C TYR A 174 8.79 0.24 6.07
N THR A 175 8.81 1.52 6.43
CA THR A 175 10.05 2.31 6.46
C THR A 175 11.02 1.77 7.51
N ILE A 176 10.52 1.37 8.69
CA ILE A 176 11.31 0.70 9.72
C ILE A 176 11.81 -0.65 9.21
N ALA A 177 10.97 -1.45 8.57
CA ALA A 177 11.36 -2.74 7.99
C ALA A 177 12.50 -2.59 6.97
N VAL A 178 12.38 -1.64 6.03
CA VAL A 178 13.44 -1.35 5.04
C VAL A 178 14.72 -0.88 5.73
N THR A 179 14.62 -0.05 6.77
CA THR A 179 15.78 0.40 7.56
C THR A 179 16.46 -0.76 8.27
N GLN A 180 15.70 -1.70 8.81
CA GLN A 180 16.22 -2.91 9.45
C GLN A 180 16.91 -3.83 8.43
N SER A 181 16.46 -3.87 7.18
CA SER A 181 17.00 -4.81 6.19
C SER A 181 18.20 -4.29 5.41
N ARG A 182 18.42 -2.97 5.38
CA ARG A 182 19.66 -2.38 4.84
C ARG A 182 20.84 -2.42 5.83
N ARG A 183 20.70 -3.15 6.93
CA ARG A 183 21.76 -3.36 7.91
C ARG A 183 22.84 -4.28 7.36
N ASN A 184 24.07 -4.06 7.81
CA ASN A 184 25.12 -5.07 7.70
C ASN A 184 24.85 -6.19 8.72
N ALA A 185 25.31 -7.42 8.45
CA ALA A 185 25.08 -8.59 9.31
C ALA A 185 25.49 -8.38 10.79
N ASN A 186 26.39 -7.42 11.06
CA ASN A 186 26.94 -7.13 12.39
C ASN A 186 26.20 -6.01 13.16
N GLN A 187 25.11 -5.45 12.61
CA GLN A 187 24.38 -4.33 13.23
C GLN A 187 23.12 -4.79 13.99
N ASP A 188 22.92 -4.18 15.17
CA ASP A 188 21.73 -4.38 16.02
C ASP A 188 20.45 -4.00 15.26
N ARG A 189 19.42 -4.85 15.36
CA ARG A 189 18.08 -4.61 14.81
C ARG A 189 17.46 -3.30 15.31
N ASN A 190 17.94 -2.78 16.44
CA ASN A 190 17.51 -1.50 17.02
C ASN A 190 18.33 -0.28 16.57
N GLU A 191 19.23 -0.40 15.61
CA GLU A 191 20.05 0.73 15.15
C GLU A 191 19.22 1.92 14.64
N TRP A 192 18.05 1.66 14.06
CA TRP A 192 17.14 2.72 13.63
C TRP A 192 16.65 3.58 14.80
N VAL A 193 16.49 3.00 16.00
CA VAL A 193 16.13 3.71 17.24
C VAL A 193 17.27 4.64 17.65
N ILE A 194 18.50 4.12 17.70
CA ILE A 194 19.69 4.88 18.07
C ILE A 194 19.87 6.07 17.12
N TYR A 195 19.69 5.83 15.81
CA TYR A 195 19.78 6.88 14.82
C TYR A 195 18.67 7.93 14.97
N ALA A 196 17.42 7.50 15.15
CA ALA A 196 16.31 8.42 15.33
C ALA A 196 16.48 9.30 16.59
N ALA A 197 16.95 8.71 17.69
CA ALA A 197 17.28 9.43 18.91
C ALA A 197 18.36 10.48 18.69
N LYS A 198 19.45 10.15 17.95
CA LYS A 198 20.50 11.11 17.56
C LYS A 198 19.99 12.25 16.68
N GLN A 199 18.91 12.03 15.93
CA GLN A 199 18.26 13.06 15.12
C GLN A 199 17.19 13.86 15.91
N GLY A 200 17.10 13.66 17.22
CA GLY A 200 16.24 14.44 18.11
C GLY A 200 14.85 13.86 18.35
N ILE A 201 14.55 12.63 17.90
CA ILE A 201 13.28 11.98 18.25
C ILE A 201 13.35 11.53 19.72
N PRO A 202 12.38 11.90 20.58
CA PRO A 202 12.39 11.52 21.99
C PRO A 202 12.41 10.00 22.19
N GLN A 203 13.25 9.52 23.11
CA GLN A 203 13.36 8.09 23.41
C GLN A 203 12.03 7.48 23.85
N THR A 204 11.24 8.21 24.64
CA THR A 204 9.90 7.79 25.07
C THR A 204 8.94 7.55 23.90
N THR A 205 9.02 8.37 22.84
CA THR A 205 8.25 8.17 21.62
C THR A 205 8.70 6.91 20.88
N LEU A 206 10.01 6.70 20.77
CA LEU A 206 10.59 5.52 20.10
C LEU A 206 10.20 4.21 20.83
N ASP A 207 10.27 4.19 22.15
CA ASP A 207 9.90 3.02 22.96
C ASP A 207 8.41 2.70 22.79
N ARG A 208 7.54 3.73 22.80
CA ARG A 208 6.10 3.57 22.57
C ARG A 208 5.81 3.05 21.16
N ILE A 209 6.49 3.56 20.12
CA ILE A 209 6.33 3.09 18.75
C ILE A 209 6.79 1.63 18.63
N LYS A 210 7.94 1.28 19.22
CA LYS A 210 8.49 -0.07 19.23
C LYS A 210 7.55 -1.08 19.91
N ALA A 211 6.87 -0.68 20.98
CA ALA A 211 5.88 -1.49 21.68
C ALA A 211 4.49 -1.53 20.99
N SER A 212 4.31 -0.81 19.88
CA SER A 212 3.01 -0.66 19.22
C SER A 212 2.83 -1.57 18.00
N VAL A 213 1.66 -1.51 17.38
CA VAL A 213 1.35 -2.19 16.11
C VAL A 213 2.31 -1.83 14.97
N VAL A 214 3.00 -0.69 15.04
CA VAL A 214 3.98 -0.27 14.03
C VAL A 214 5.09 -1.32 13.88
N CYS A 215 5.60 -1.88 14.98
CA CYS A 215 6.68 -2.86 14.96
C CYS A 215 6.21 -4.29 15.26
N SER A 216 4.92 -4.49 15.55
CA SER A 216 4.36 -5.80 15.86
C SER A 216 4.26 -6.69 14.61
N THR A 217 4.70 -7.95 14.77
CA THR A 217 4.55 -9.05 13.81
C THR A 217 3.23 -9.80 13.96
N GLU A 218 2.51 -9.60 15.08
CA GLU A 218 1.27 -10.32 15.38
C GLU A 218 0.05 -9.69 14.68
N CYS A 219 0.20 -8.46 14.20
CA CYS A 219 -0.88 -7.77 13.49
C CYS A 219 -0.99 -8.26 12.05
N ARG A 220 -2.20 -8.64 11.63
CA ARG A 220 -2.43 -9.00 10.23
C ARG A 220 -2.30 -7.77 9.34
N ARG A 221 -1.53 -7.92 8.27
CA ARG A 221 -1.21 -6.87 7.30
C ARG A 221 -1.98 -7.09 6.00
N ALA A 222 -2.19 -6.03 5.22
CA ALA A 222 -2.97 -6.06 3.97
C ALA A 222 -2.39 -7.06 2.96
N GLY A 223 -1.07 -7.24 2.96
CA GLY A 223 -0.39 -8.19 2.09
C GLY A 223 -0.12 -7.66 0.69
N VAL A 224 0.51 -8.47 -0.14
CA VAL A 224 1.08 -8.04 -1.43
C VAL A 224 0.99 -9.12 -2.49
N PHE A 225 0.70 -8.70 -3.72
CA PHE A 225 0.93 -9.50 -4.91
C PHE A 225 2.25 -9.07 -5.55
N LEU A 226 3.11 -10.01 -5.91
CA LEU A 226 4.35 -9.70 -6.63
C LEU A 226 4.74 -10.85 -7.55
N ASP A 227 5.50 -10.55 -8.58
CA ASP A 227 6.15 -11.56 -9.41
C ASP A 227 7.61 -11.65 -8.96
N TRP A 228 8.03 -12.79 -8.41
CA TRP A 228 9.39 -12.95 -7.89
C TRP A 228 10.43 -13.23 -8.99
N LEU A 229 9.98 -13.44 -10.23
CA LEU A 229 10.81 -13.42 -11.43
C LEU A 229 10.84 -12.04 -12.11
N SER A 230 10.18 -11.03 -11.51
CA SER A 230 10.26 -9.64 -11.97
C SER A 230 11.71 -9.14 -11.96
N THR A 231 12.03 -8.30 -12.95
CA THR A 231 13.34 -7.64 -13.07
C THR A 231 13.44 -6.36 -12.25
N ASP A 232 12.42 -6.01 -11.47
CA ASP A 232 12.43 -4.82 -10.64
C ASP A 232 13.41 -4.98 -9.48
N LYS A 233 14.51 -4.20 -9.51
CA LYS A 233 15.62 -4.27 -8.55
C LYS A 233 15.24 -3.76 -7.17
N ASP A 234 14.21 -2.91 -7.09
CA ASP A 234 13.76 -2.31 -5.84
C ASP A 234 12.70 -3.17 -5.14
N GLN A 235 12.21 -4.23 -5.81
CA GLN A 235 11.24 -5.16 -5.25
C GLN A 235 11.90 -6.04 -4.17
N PRO A 236 11.42 -6.01 -2.91
CA PRO A 236 11.88 -6.94 -1.90
C PRO A 236 11.52 -8.39 -2.23
N SER A 237 12.32 -9.33 -1.75
CA SER A 237 12.07 -10.77 -1.96
C SER A 237 10.83 -11.26 -1.21
N ILE A 238 10.30 -12.41 -1.61
CA ILE A 238 9.18 -13.07 -0.91
C ILE A 238 9.55 -13.33 0.56
N GLN A 239 10.75 -13.84 0.82
CA GLN A 239 11.23 -14.14 2.16
C GLN A 239 11.28 -12.89 3.04
N TRP A 240 11.63 -11.74 2.46
CA TRP A 240 11.65 -10.47 3.17
C TRP A 240 10.25 -10.12 3.70
N PHE A 241 9.21 -10.19 2.87
CA PHE A 241 7.84 -9.95 3.32
C PHE A 241 7.38 -10.99 4.37
N MET A 242 7.77 -12.25 4.21
CA MET A 242 7.46 -13.31 5.18
C MET A 242 8.11 -13.06 6.56
N GLU A 243 9.33 -12.53 6.61
CA GLU A 243 10.02 -12.15 7.85
C GLU A 243 9.21 -11.12 8.66
N PHE A 244 8.58 -10.18 7.97
CA PHE A 244 7.71 -9.16 8.56
C PHE A 244 6.24 -9.59 8.69
N LYS A 245 5.94 -10.88 8.50
CA LYS A 245 4.58 -11.46 8.57
C LYS A 245 3.57 -10.76 7.65
N VAL A 246 4.03 -10.25 6.53
CA VAL A 246 3.17 -9.69 5.48
C VAL A 246 2.72 -10.84 4.57
N PRO A 247 1.40 -11.07 4.38
CA PRO A 247 0.90 -12.05 3.42
C PRO A 247 1.39 -11.77 1.99
N VAL A 248 1.86 -12.79 1.29
CA VAL A 248 2.38 -12.65 -0.08
C VAL A 248 1.67 -13.62 -1.01
N TRP A 249 1.26 -13.13 -2.17
CA TRP A 249 0.80 -13.95 -3.29
C TRP A 249 1.68 -13.68 -4.50
N PHE A 250 1.95 -14.73 -5.28
CA PHE A 250 2.66 -14.60 -6.55
C PHE A 250 2.06 -15.54 -7.59
N PRO A 251 2.12 -15.19 -8.88
CA PRO A 251 1.67 -16.08 -9.94
C PRO A 251 2.54 -17.34 -9.96
N TRP A 252 1.91 -18.50 -9.99
CA TRP A 252 2.56 -19.79 -10.15
C TRP A 252 2.27 -20.29 -11.56
N THR A 253 3.10 -19.85 -12.51
CA THR A 253 3.01 -20.24 -13.94
C THR A 253 4.10 -21.24 -14.30
N GLU A 254 4.02 -21.85 -15.49
CA GLU A 254 5.01 -22.83 -15.93
C GLU A 254 6.43 -22.24 -15.93
N ARG A 255 6.58 -20.95 -16.25
CA ARG A 255 7.85 -20.22 -16.13
C ARG A 255 8.41 -20.26 -14.70
N HIS A 256 7.56 -20.06 -13.69
CA HIS A 256 7.96 -20.10 -12.29
C HIS A 256 8.33 -21.51 -11.85
N TYR A 257 7.57 -22.50 -12.31
CA TYR A 257 7.81 -23.91 -12.01
C TYR A 257 9.13 -24.39 -12.61
N THR A 258 9.40 -24.14 -13.89
CA THR A 258 10.67 -24.48 -14.54
C THR A 258 11.85 -23.80 -13.86
N PHE A 259 11.72 -22.51 -13.50
CA PHE A 259 12.77 -21.82 -12.75
C PHE A 259 12.99 -22.48 -11.38
N HIS A 260 11.92 -22.84 -10.66
CA HIS A 260 12.01 -23.52 -9.38
C HIS A 260 12.63 -24.93 -9.48
N GLN A 261 12.35 -25.67 -10.54
CA GLN A 261 12.98 -26.98 -10.78
C GLN A 261 14.50 -26.85 -10.99
N ALA A 262 14.94 -25.79 -11.68
CA ALA A 262 16.37 -25.51 -11.88
C ALA A 262 17.03 -24.95 -10.61
N GLU A 263 16.34 -24.06 -9.89
CA GLU A 263 16.82 -23.44 -8.66
C GLU A 263 15.73 -23.46 -7.56
N PRO A 264 15.67 -24.53 -6.76
CA PRO A 264 14.64 -24.71 -5.74
C PRO A 264 14.58 -23.56 -4.74
N LYS A 265 13.37 -23.04 -4.54
CA LYS A 265 13.07 -21.98 -3.56
C LYS A 265 12.22 -22.53 -2.42
N PRO A 266 12.58 -22.29 -1.15
CA PRO A 266 11.93 -22.91 0.00
C PRO A 266 10.46 -22.48 0.18
N PHE A 267 10.06 -21.33 -0.37
CA PHE A 267 8.68 -20.84 -0.30
C PHE A 267 7.79 -21.37 -1.42
N ALA A 268 8.35 -21.93 -2.48
CA ALA A 268 7.58 -22.29 -3.67
C ALA A 268 6.99 -23.71 -3.54
N PRO A 269 5.81 -23.96 -4.13
CA PRO A 269 5.19 -25.28 -4.07
C PRO A 269 5.92 -26.27 -4.99
N SER A 270 5.86 -27.57 -4.67
CA SER A 270 6.49 -28.63 -5.47
C SER A 270 5.66 -29.07 -6.69
N PHE A 271 4.36 -28.78 -6.68
CA PHE A 271 3.42 -29.18 -7.73
C PHE A 271 3.47 -28.23 -8.93
N SER A 272 3.21 -28.77 -10.12
CA SER A 272 3.10 -27.93 -11.32
C SER A 272 1.85 -27.02 -11.26
N PRO A 273 1.88 -25.86 -11.92
CA PRO A 273 0.73 -24.97 -12.09
C PRO A 273 -0.51 -25.69 -12.62
N SER A 274 -0.32 -26.55 -13.62
CA SER A 274 -1.39 -27.32 -14.25
C SER A 274 -2.06 -28.30 -13.29
N GLU A 275 -1.27 -28.99 -12.46
CA GLU A 275 -1.79 -29.87 -11.40
C GLU A 275 -2.56 -29.08 -10.35
N MET A 276 -2.00 -27.95 -9.88
CA MET A 276 -2.66 -27.08 -8.90
C MET A 276 -3.97 -26.51 -9.44
N ALA A 277 -3.99 -26.04 -10.70
CA ALA A 277 -5.20 -25.52 -11.33
C ALA A 277 -6.29 -26.60 -11.44
N ARG A 278 -5.91 -27.85 -11.77
CA ARG A 278 -6.84 -28.97 -11.82
C ARG A 278 -7.46 -29.25 -10.46
N CYS A 279 -6.66 -29.25 -9.39
CA CYS A 279 -7.15 -29.43 -8.02
C CYS A 279 -8.13 -28.32 -7.62
N LEU A 280 -7.78 -27.05 -7.89
CA LEU A 280 -8.61 -25.89 -7.55
C LEU A 280 -9.95 -25.84 -8.30
N ARG A 281 -10.04 -26.39 -9.52
CA ARG A 281 -11.30 -26.48 -10.28
C ARG A 281 -12.26 -27.57 -9.80
N GLN A 282 -11.76 -28.56 -9.04
CA GLN A 282 -12.56 -29.68 -8.55
C GLN A 282 -12.68 -29.67 -7.02
N PRO A 283 -13.27 -28.62 -6.41
CA PRO A 283 -13.48 -28.57 -4.97
C PRO A 283 -14.52 -29.62 -4.57
N GLY A 284 -14.06 -30.85 -4.27
CA GLY A 284 -14.93 -31.97 -3.89
C GLY A 284 -14.51 -33.34 -4.42
N SER A 285 -13.51 -33.44 -5.30
CA SER A 285 -12.96 -34.74 -5.70
C SER A 285 -12.01 -35.26 -4.62
N THR A 286 -12.56 -35.97 -3.63
CA THR A 286 -11.79 -36.85 -2.72
C THR A 286 -11.15 -38.05 -3.44
N GLY A 287 -11.22 -38.11 -4.78
CA GLY A 287 -10.73 -39.17 -5.64
C GLY A 287 -9.37 -38.90 -6.28
N CYS A 288 -8.53 -37.99 -5.76
CA CYS A 288 -7.13 -37.94 -6.21
C CYS A 288 -6.35 -39.07 -5.51
N THR A 289 -6.29 -40.23 -6.17
CA THR A 289 -5.66 -41.49 -5.71
C THR A 289 -4.16 -41.38 -5.38
N ALA A 290 -3.54 -40.21 -5.58
CA ALA A 290 -2.14 -39.94 -5.26
C ALA A 290 -1.89 -39.59 -3.77
N CYS A 291 -2.95 -39.38 -2.97
CA CYS A 291 -2.82 -39.01 -1.54
C CYS A 291 -3.57 -39.98 -0.61
N LYS A 292 -3.58 -41.29 -0.89
CA LYS A 292 -4.00 -42.28 0.11
C LYS A 292 -2.89 -42.44 1.15
N GLU A 293 -3.11 -41.79 2.29
CA GLU A 293 -2.44 -42.07 3.55
C GLU A 293 -2.62 -43.58 3.87
N PRO A 294 -1.55 -44.34 4.14
CA PRO A 294 -1.71 -45.72 4.61
C PRO A 294 -2.35 -45.68 6.00
N GLU A 295 -3.52 -46.31 6.13
CA GLU A 295 -4.19 -46.54 7.42
C GLU A 295 -3.19 -47.16 8.41
N GLN A 296 -2.72 -46.35 9.36
CA GLN A 296 -2.00 -46.86 10.52
C GLN A 296 -3.02 -47.32 11.56
N GLY A 297 -2.92 -48.60 11.91
CA GLY A 297 -3.72 -49.29 12.93
C GLY A 297 -3.55 -48.74 14.35
N PRO A 298 -4.11 -49.44 15.35
CA PRO A 298 -4.47 -48.86 16.63
C PRO A 298 -3.25 -48.43 17.46
N ALA A 299 -3.46 -47.30 18.16
CA ALA A 299 -2.50 -46.55 18.94
C ALA A 299 -1.80 -47.35 20.05
N ILE A 300 -0.47 -47.28 20.06
CA ILE A 300 0.36 -47.56 21.23
C ILE A 300 0.98 -46.22 21.67
N GLN A 301 0.58 -45.73 22.84
CA GLN A 301 1.16 -44.54 23.45
C GLN A 301 2.59 -44.82 23.96
N PRO A 302 3.60 -43.99 23.63
CA PRO A 302 4.87 -44.00 24.33
C PRO A 302 4.90 -42.95 25.43
N LYS A 303 5.35 -43.40 26.60
CA LYS A 303 5.75 -42.66 27.80
C LYS A 303 6.84 -41.63 27.47
N LEU A 304 6.62 -40.36 27.82
CA LEU A 304 7.62 -39.28 27.75
C LEU A 304 8.69 -39.45 28.85
N PRO A 305 10.00 -39.33 28.53
CA PRO A 305 11.03 -39.04 29.51
C PRO A 305 11.21 -37.52 29.71
N VAL A 306 11.34 -37.16 30.98
CA VAL A 306 11.68 -35.84 31.51
C VAL A 306 13.04 -35.39 30.96
N LEU A 307 13.10 -34.20 30.37
CA LEU A 307 14.34 -33.54 29.95
C LEU A 307 14.70 -32.41 30.93
N THR A 308 15.85 -32.59 31.55
CA THR A 308 16.52 -31.70 32.50
C THR A 308 17.14 -30.50 31.77
N LEU A 309 16.93 -29.29 32.28
CA LEU A 309 17.61 -28.05 31.87
C LEU A 309 19.08 -28.04 32.32
N PRO A 310 20.04 -27.59 31.47
CA PRO A 310 21.33 -27.09 31.94
C PRO A 310 21.33 -25.56 32.12
N GLN A 311 21.88 -25.14 33.26
CA GLN A 311 22.23 -23.77 33.63
C GLN A 311 23.47 -23.23 32.85
N PRO A 312 23.68 -21.90 32.85
CA PRO A 312 24.67 -21.21 32.03
C PRO A 312 26.07 -21.13 32.66
N GLN A 313 27.11 -21.07 31.82
CA GLN A 313 28.48 -20.71 32.21
C GLN A 313 28.95 -19.39 31.55
N PRO A 314 29.92 -18.69 32.17
CA PRO A 314 30.19 -17.25 32.00
C PRO A 314 31.31 -16.95 30.95
N PRO A 315 31.68 -15.67 30.71
CA PRO A 315 32.27 -15.23 29.44
C PRO A 315 33.78 -15.45 29.34
N ILE A 316 34.24 -15.75 28.13
CA ILE A 316 35.66 -15.81 27.77
C ILE A 316 36.08 -14.48 27.13
N VAL A 317 37.24 -14.03 27.61
CA VAL A 317 37.95 -12.78 27.36
C VAL A 317 38.60 -12.75 25.97
N SER A 318 38.51 -11.60 25.29
CA SER A 318 39.23 -11.27 24.06
C SER A 318 40.72 -10.97 24.32
N PRO A 319 41.56 -11.04 23.29
CA PRO A 319 42.67 -10.11 23.17
C PRO A 319 42.65 -9.30 21.87
N ASP A 320 43.17 -8.10 22.01
CA ASP A 320 43.36 -7.04 21.03
C ASP A 320 44.22 -7.45 19.83
N THR A 321 43.97 -6.83 18.67
CA THR A 321 45.06 -6.48 17.74
C THR A 321 44.69 -5.21 16.97
N ALA A 322 45.52 -4.18 17.15
CA ALA A 322 45.52 -2.92 16.41
C ALA A 322 46.33 -3.05 15.11
N SER A 323 45.95 -2.30 14.06
CA SER A 323 46.85 -1.55 13.14
C SER A 323 46.08 -1.04 11.89
N SER A 324 46.07 0.30 11.70
CA SER A 324 46.73 1.05 10.60
C SER A 324 45.98 1.04 9.25
N SER A 325 45.29 2.11 8.85
CA SER A 325 45.76 3.32 8.14
C SER A 325 46.12 3.15 6.64
N SER A 326 45.32 3.77 5.76
CA SER A 326 45.67 4.42 4.46
C SER A 326 44.35 4.76 3.74
N GLN A 327 43.93 6.02 3.60
CA GLN A 327 44.32 7.03 2.59
C GLN A 327 44.35 6.52 1.14
N GLY A 328 43.47 7.09 0.30
CA GLY A 328 43.48 6.94 -1.16
C GLY A 328 42.22 7.53 -1.78
N GLY A 329 42.21 8.84 -2.05
CA GLY A 329 41.19 9.51 -2.85
C GLY A 329 41.53 9.59 -4.34
N LEU A 330 40.64 10.28 -5.08
CA LEU A 330 40.68 10.72 -6.50
C LEU A 330 39.72 9.95 -7.45
N PRO A 331 39.31 10.53 -8.60
CA PRO A 331 38.29 11.59 -8.68
C PRO A 331 37.19 11.30 -9.72
N ILE A 332 36.12 12.11 -9.66
CA ILE A 332 35.00 12.17 -10.61
C ILE A 332 35.41 12.91 -11.90
N PRO A 333 34.87 12.54 -13.09
CA PRO A 333 34.59 13.52 -14.13
C PRO A 333 33.10 13.61 -14.46
N ALA A 334 32.57 14.82 -14.30
CA ALA A 334 31.22 15.22 -14.64
C ALA A 334 31.08 15.40 -16.17
N LYS A 335 30.05 14.79 -16.77
CA LYS A 335 29.55 15.18 -18.10
C LYS A 335 28.27 15.98 -17.92
N VAL A 336 28.40 17.30 -18.04
CA VAL A 336 27.30 18.26 -18.17
C VAL A 336 26.85 18.26 -19.63
N THR A 337 25.57 17.94 -19.87
CA THR A 337 24.91 18.22 -21.16
C THR A 337 23.99 19.43 -20.99
N PRO A 338 23.92 20.34 -21.98
CA PRO A 338 23.16 21.57 -21.87
C PRO A 338 21.66 21.30 -21.99
N ARG A 339 20.89 21.87 -21.05
CA ARG A 339 19.43 21.90 -21.09
C ARG A 339 18.98 23.02 -22.04
N PRO A 340 18.11 22.75 -23.04
CA PRO A 340 17.56 23.83 -23.85
C PRO A 340 16.52 24.64 -23.04
N PRO A 341 16.34 25.93 -23.38
CA PRO A 341 15.56 26.88 -22.59
C PRO A 341 14.06 26.60 -22.65
N GLN A 342 13.38 26.90 -21.53
CA GLN A 342 11.92 26.88 -21.40
C GLN A 342 11.26 27.82 -22.41
N GLY A 343 10.19 27.34 -23.07
CA GLY A 343 9.24 28.17 -23.79
C GLY A 343 7.80 27.81 -23.41
N HIS A 344 7.08 28.77 -22.82
CA HIS A 344 5.63 28.74 -22.70
C HIS A 344 4.98 28.64 -24.09
N LYS A 345 4.23 27.58 -24.39
CA LYS A 345 3.30 27.55 -25.54
C LYS A 345 2.05 26.72 -25.23
N GLY A 346 1.04 27.38 -24.69
CA GLY A 346 -0.34 26.99 -24.97
C GLY A 346 -0.65 27.27 -26.44
N ASN A 347 -1.48 26.40 -27.03
CA ASN A 347 -1.94 26.40 -28.42
C ASN A 347 -0.89 25.96 -29.46
N ARG A 348 -0.64 24.64 -29.51
CA ARG A 348 -0.20 23.98 -30.75
C ARG A 348 -1.44 23.52 -31.51
N PHE A 349 -1.53 23.86 -32.79
CA PHE A 349 -2.49 23.25 -33.72
C PHE A 349 -2.14 21.77 -33.88
N LEU A 350 -3.16 20.94 -34.03
CA LEU A 350 -3.02 19.50 -34.22
C LEU A 350 -2.32 19.22 -35.56
N THR A 351 -1.46 18.21 -35.59
CA THR A 351 -0.88 17.73 -36.87
C THR A 351 -1.91 16.90 -37.63
N GLU A 352 -1.80 16.81 -38.96
CA GLU A 352 -2.70 15.98 -39.79
C GLU A 352 -2.74 14.51 -39.31
N VAL A 353 -1.62 14.00 -38.79
CA VAL A 353 -1.53 12.65 -38.20
C VAL A 353 -2.34 12.55 -36.90
N GLN A 354 -2.34 13.59 -36.07
CA GLN A 354 -3.17 13.66 -34.86
C GLN A 354 -4.65 13.80 -35.22
N GLU A 355 -4.99 14.58 -36.25
CA GLU A 355 -6.38 14.68 -36.74
C GLU A 355 -6.89 13.36 -37.32
N ALA A 356 -6.06 12.65 -38.10
CA ALA A 356 -6.39 11.32 -38.61
C ALA A 356 -6.56 10.29 -37.48
N HIS A 357 -5.73 10.34 -36.44
CA HIS A 357 -5.88 9.49 -35.26
C HIS A 357 -7.15 9.81 -34.47
N LEU A 358 -7.48 11.09 -34.28
CA LEU A 358 -8.73 11.52 -33.65
C LEU A 358 -9.97 11.06 -34.44
N ALA A 359 -9.86 10.97 -35.77
CA ALA A 359 -10.94 10.48 -36.62
C ALA A 359 -11.24 8.97 -36.43
N LEU A 360 -10.26 8.20 -35.94
CA LEU A 360 -10.41 6.76 -35.64
C LEU A 360 -10.96 6.47 -34.24
N LEU A 361 -11.01 7.47 -33.35
CA LEU A 361 -11.50 7.27 -31.99
C LEU A 361 -13.05 7.19 -31.95
N PRO A 362 -13.62 6.34 -31.07
CA PRO A 362 -15.07 6.12 -30.97
C PRO A 362 -15.87 7.38 -30.52
N TRP A 363 -15.18 8.48 -30.23
CA TRP A 363 -15.78 9.70 -29.70
C TRP A 363 -16.32 10.61 -30.81
N LYS A 364 -15.88 10.42 -32.07
CA LYS A 364 -16.46 11.15 -33.22
C LYS A 364 -17.96 10.88 -33.34
N ALA A 365 -18.36 9.61 -33.17
CA ALA A 365 -19.77 9.22 -33.10
C ALA A 365 -20.48 9.84 -31.88
N HIS A 366 -19.79 9.92 -30.73
CA HIS A 366 -20.34 10.56 -29.53
C HIS A 366 -20.60 12.07 -29.73
N PHE A 367 -19.64 12.81 -30.27
CA PHE A 367 -19.79 14.25 -30.54
C PHE A 367 -20.76 14.54 -31.68
N ALA A 368 -20.83 13.67 -32.71
CA ALA A 368 -21.84 13.76 -33.75
C ALA A 368 -23.26 13.60 -33.17
N ALA A 369 -23.48 12.57 -32.34
CA ALA A 369 -24.77 12.38 -31.66
C ALA A 369 -25.10 13.52 -30.69
N LEU A 370 -24.09 14.12 -30.06
CA LEU A 370 -24.29 15.28 -29.19
C LEU A 370 -24.64 16.54 -30.00
N ALA A 371 -24.01 16.74 -31.15
CA ALA A 371 -24.30 17.84 -32.07
C ALA A 371 -25.72 17.75 -32.62
N GLU A 372 -26.15 16.56 -33.03
CA GLU A 372 -27.53 16.30 -33.48
C GLU A 372 -28.55 16.57 -32.36
N LYS A 373 -28.26 16.13 -31.12
CA LYS A 373 -29.09 16.45 -29.95
C LYS A 373 -29.17 17.95 -29.69
N ASN A 374 -28.07 18.68 -29.88
CA ASN A 374 -28.04 20.12 -29.71
C ASN A 374 -28.85 20.83 -30.80
N GLN A 375 -28.74 20.41 -32.06
CA GLN A 375 -29.57 20.93 -33.16
C GLN A 375 -31.07 20.69 -32.90
N CYS A 376 -31.44 19.47 -32.46
CA CYS A 376 -32.81 19.16 -32.07
C CYS A 376 -33.33 20.04 -30.92
N LYS A 377 -32.47 20.43 -29.98
CA LYS A 377 -32.83 21.37 -28.91
C LYS A 377 -32.99 22.78 -29.44
N GLU A 378 -32.03 23.27 -30.24
CA GLU A 378 -32.07 24.61 -30.84
C GLU A 378 -33.30 24.82 -31.73
N ALA A 379 -33.77 23.77 -32.41
CA ALA A 379 -35.00 23.79 -33.20
C ALA A 379 -36.28 23.92 -32.34
N LYS A 380 -36.24 23.48 -31.07
CA LYS A 380 -37.37 23.51 -30.13
C LYS A 380 -37.30 24.65 -29.11
N GLU A 381 -36.22 25.43 -29.12
CA GLU A 381 -36.01 26.55 -28.20
C GLU A 381 -37.01 27.69 -28.47
N THR A 382 -37.62 28.19 -27.40
CA THR A 382 -38.39 29.44 -27.42
C THR A 382 -37.46 30.64 -27.62
N ALA A 383 -38.01 31.80 -28.03
CA ALA A 383 -37.22 33.03 -28.23
C ALA A 383 -36.45 33.46 -26.97
N VAL A 384 -37.05 33.27 -25.78
CA VAL A 384 -36.43 33.59 -24.49
C VAL A 384 -35.26 32.64 -24.17
N GLU A 385 -35.42 31.34 -24.43
CA GLU A 385 -34.35 30.35 -24.23
C GLU A 385 -33.19 30.56 -25.20
N ARG A 386 -33.49 30.88 -26.46
CA ARG A 386 -32.48 31.22 -27.47
C ARG A 386 -31.66 32.43 -27.03
N GLN A 387 -32.31 33.50 -26.55
CA GLN A 387 -31.61 34.68 -26.07
C GLN A 387 -30.71 34.36 -24.86
N LYS A 388 -31.23 33.58 -23.90
CA LYS A 388 -30.45 33.11 -22.74
C LYS A 388 -29.23 32.28 -23.15
N ARG A 389 -29.36 31.39 -24.15
CA ARG A 389 -28.23 30.61 -24.69
C ARG A 389 -27.18 31.51 -25.33
N LEU A 390 -27.60 32.49 -26.14
CA LEU A 390 -26.69 33.47 -26.75
C LEU A 390 -25.98 34.33 -25.70
N ASP A 391 -26.66 34.71 -24.62
CA ASP A 391 -26.07 35.49 -23.54
C ASP A 391 -25.03 34.68 -22.73
N VAL A 392 -25.29 33.38 -22.50
CA VAL A 392 -24.30 32.46 -21.89
C VAL A 392 -23.10 32.26 -22.83
N ALA A 393 -23.31 32.18 -24.14
CA ALA A 393 -22.23 32.05 -25.13
C ALA A 393 -21.35 33.31 -25.19
N LYS A 394 -21.94 34.50 -25.05
CA LYS A 394 -21.21 35.78 -24.96
C LYS A 394 -20.44 35.92 -23.65
N ARG A 395 -20.91 35.31 -22.57
CA ARG A 395 -20.31 35.38 -21.23
C ARG A 395 -20.14 33.97 -20.64
N PRO A 396 -19.23 33.15 -21.20
CA PRO A 396 -19.00 31.81 -20.68
C PRO A 396 -18.58 31.92 -19.21
N SER A 397 -19.16 31.08 -18.35
CA SER A 397 -18.87 31.07 -16.92
C SER A 397 -17.37 30.86 -16.69
N ARG A 398 -16.68 31.90 -16.22
CA ARG A 398 -15.26 31.84 -15.82
C ARG A 398 -15.05 31.18 -14.46
N LYS A 399 -16.13 30.94 -13.70
CA LYS A 399 -16.05 30.21 -12.44
C LYS A 399 -15.96 28.71 -12.78
N PRO A 400 -14.90 27.99 -12.34
CA PRO A 400 -14.86 26.55 -12.45
C PRO A 400 -16.05 26.00 -11.66
N GLY A 401 -17.09 25.58 -12.36
CA GLY A 401 -18.25 24.99 -11.71
C GLY A 401 -17.82 23.71 -11.03
N ASN A 402 -18.21 23.52 -9.76
CA ASN A 402 -17.93 22.33 -8.94
C ASN A 402 -18.45 20.98 -9.53
N ARG A 403 -18.95 20.98 -10.78
CA ARG A 403 -19.54 19.82 -11.47
C ARG A 403 -18.89 19.49 -12.82
N TYR A 404 -17.94 20.28 -13.32
CA TYR A 404 -17.25 19.93 -14.56
C TYR A 404 -16.12 18.93 -14.26
N LYS A 405 -16.21 17.74 -14.86
CA LYS A 405 -15.08 16.81 -14.93
C LYS A 405 -14.18 17.30 -16.07
N PHE A 406 -13.03 17.86 -15.73
CA PHE A 406 -11.98 18.10 -16.73
C PHE A 406 -11.38 16.76 -17.10
N PHE A 407 -11.43 16.41 -18.38
CA PHE A 407 -10.60 15.33 -18.91
C PHE A 407 -9.22 15.92 -19.13
N LEU A 408 -8.23 15.48 -18.34
CA LEU A 408 -6.84 15.79 -18.64
C LEU A 408 -6.46 14.97 -19.88
N TRP A 409 -6.18 15.64 -20.98
CA TRP A 409 -5.70 15.02 -22.19
C TRP A 409 -4.18 14.91 -22.08
N ASP A 410 -3.66 13.69 -21.93
CA ASP A 410 -2.22 13.45 -22.03
C ASP A 410 -1.89 13.12 -23.48
N TRP A 411 -1.08 13.97 -24.12
CA TRP A 411 -0.68 13.85 -25.52
C TRP A 411 0.58 13.01 -25.70
N ASN A 412 1.21 12.55 -24.62
CA ASN A 412 2.45 11.79 -24.73
C ASN A 412 2.18 10.28 -24.80
N LYS A 413 1.93 9.81 -26.02
CA LYS A 413 2.20 8.42 -26.41
C LYS A 413 3.01 8.40 -27.71
N ASP A 414 4.26 8.83 -27.60
CA ASP A 414 5.27 8.34 -28.52
C ASP A 414 5.80 7.05 -27.89
N GLY A 415 5.22 5.93 -28.34
CA GLY A 415 5.88 4.64 -28.28
C GLY A 415 6.98 4.66 -29.33
N THR A 416 8.22 4.87 -28.91
CA THR A 416 9.38 4.47 -29.70
C THR A 416 9.75 3.05 -29.27
N GLU A 417 9.52 2.12 -30.20
CA GLU A 417 10.20 0.83 -30.30
C GLU A 417 11.73 1.00 -30.36
#